data_AF-A0A3N7G9U8-F1
#
_entry.id   AF-A0A3N7G9U8-F1
#
_cell.length_a   1.000
_cell.length_b   1.000
_cell.length_c   1.000
_cell.angle_alpha   90.00
_cell.angle_beta   90.00
_cell.angle_gamma   90.00
#
_symmetry.space_group_name_H-M   'P 1'
#
loop_
_entity.id
_entity.type
_entity.pdbx_description
1 polymer ?
#
loop_
_entity_poly.entity_id
_entity_poly.type
_entity_poly.pdbx_seq_one_letter_code
_entity_poly.pdbx_strand_id
1 'polypeptide(L)'
;MEHEQGQFRCKDWCISAGQLPSNRNTCSPPFYTMEGISSKTISSIGGIHKMIGLHDFGLAAVARDSIQCLPESSATNKLGASFETPCGRLLIKPAEYMGIISSLRPNLWATLADEVPAWVSKKRNKNSVDRTVKWLDECVALSPASGVAFGAIVGGSDVEERRRCAQEVVKRNVSGYWIGGFGFGESTDERPALLSAVTDILPKDGPRLISGLGLPEEVLQGVAAGIDLFDSSYIYHLTIGGFALTFPLDNKTYASDLKLTGMGSDQTKINLKATVYRKDATPIVESCSCYTCQNHTKAYINHLLNVHEMLAQILLEIHNTHHYLGFFRSIREAIKEGRFEQFREMFVEKRRIHLAEVAVCA
;
A
#
# COMPACT_ATOMS: atom_id res chain seq x y z
N MET A 1 18.66 39.50 1.47
CA MET A 1 18.61 38.31 2.35
C MET A 1 17.17 38.11 2.72
N GLU A 2 16.41 37.49 1.81
CA GLU A 2 15.05 37.05 2.04
C GLU A 2 15.03 35.58 1.63
N HIS A 3 14.65 34.71 2.57
CA HIS A 3 14.43 33.30 2.32
C HIS A 3 13.12 33.14 1.54
N GLU A 4 13.20 32.83 0.26
CA GLU A 4 12.05 32.28 -0.49
C GLU A 4 11.73 30.90 0.09
N GLN A 5 10.70 30.85 0.94
CA GLN A 5 10.04 29.60 1.31
C GLN A 5 9.36 29.05 0.05
N GLY A 6 9.83 27.87 -0.38
CA GLY A 6 9.29 27.12 -1.50
C GLY A 6 7.78 26.94 -1.36
N GLN A 7 7.06 27.68 -2.19
CA GLN A 7 5.61 27.66 -2.27
C GLN A 7 5.18 26.29 -2.81
N PHE A 8 4.66 25.42 -1.94
CA PHE A 8 3.97 24.17 -2.31
C PHE A 8 2.74 24.53 -3.16
N ARG A 9 2.93 24.63 -4.48
CA ARG A 9 1.82 24.78 -5.44
C ARG A 9 1.40 23.41 -5.92
N CYS A 10 0.57 22.74 -5.13
CA CYS A 10 -0.18 21.57 -5.57
C CYS A 10 -1.47 22.07 -6.24
N LYS A 11 -1.36 22.52 -7.50
CA LYS A 11 -2.53 22.80 -8.34
C LYS A 11 -2.76 21.60 -9.25
N ASP A 12 -3.92 20.97 -9.09
CA ASP A 12 -4.53 20.04 -10.05
C ASP A 12 -3.83 18.69 -10.29
N TRP A 13 -3.90 17.75 -9.34
CA TRP A 13 -3.48 16.35 -9.56
C TRP A 13 -4.53 15.34 -9.08
N CYS A 14 -5.51 15.08 -9.95
CA CYS A 14 -6.00 13.74 -10.27
C CYS A 14 -5.39 13.43 -11.64
N ILE A 15 -4.72 12.30 -11.81
CA ILE A 15 -4.09 11.98 -13.10
C ILE A 15 -5.19 11.73 -14.13
N SER A 16 -5.41 12.73 -14.98
CA SER A 16 -5.97 12.55 -16.31
C SER A 16 -4.84 12.14 -17.25
N ALA A 17 -4.72 10.85 -17.48
CA ALA A 17 -4.26 10.31 -18.74
C ALA A 17 -5.30 9.26 -19.14
N GLY A 18 -6.40 9.75 -19.73
CA GLY A 18 -7.62 8.96 -19.98
C GLY A 18 -8.52 8.88 -18.76
N GLN A 19 -9.82 9.10 -18.96
CA GLN A 19 -10.86 9.08 -17.93
C GLN A 19 -10.78 7.81 -17.05
N LEU A 20 -10.27 7.95 -15.82
CA LEU A 20 -10.46 6.98 -14.74
C LEU A 20 -11.14 7.71 -13.57
N PRO A 21 -12.29 7.23 -13.08
CA PRO A 21 -13.01 7.89 -11.99
C PRO A 21 -12.20 7.88 -10.68
N SER A 22 -12.09 9.05 -10.07
CA SER A 22 -11.10 9.47 -9.06
C SER A 22 -11.12 8.79 -7.68
N ASN A 23 -11.83 7.67 -7.50
CA ASN A 23 -11.96 6.98 -6.19
C ASN A 23 -12.03 5.44 -6.30
N ARG A 24 -11.69 4.85 -7.45
CA ARG A 24 -11.92 3.43 -7.73
C ARG A 24 -10.65 2.77 -8.27
N ASN A 25 -9.65 2.56 -7.42
CA ASN A 25 -8.43 1.85 -7.79
C ASN A 25 -8.24 0.63 -6.89
N THR A 26 -7.90 -0.52 -7.48
CA THR A 26 -7.57 -1.74 -6.75
C THR A 26 -6.32 -2.37 -7.34
N CYS A 27 -5.39 -2.79 -6.48
CA CYS A 27 -4.22 -3.55 -6.89
C CYS A 27 -4.58 -5.03 -6.98
N SER A 28 -4.18 -5.69 -8.07
CA SER A 28 -4.30 -7.14 -8.21
C SER A 28 -2.90 -7.70 -8.43
N PRO A 29 -2.39 -8.57 -7.55
CA PRO A 29 -1.15 -9.25 -7.82
C PRO A 29 -1.35 -10.14 -9.06
N PRO A 30 -0.54 -9.98 -10.12
CA PRO A 30 -0.71 -10.73 -11.35
C PRO A 30 -0.53 -12.24 -11.13
N PHE A 31 0.16 -12.64 -10.07
CA PHE A 31 0.50 -14.04 -9.81
C PHE A 31 -0.63 -14.88 -9.21
N TYR A 32 -1.64 -14.26 -8.58
CA TYR A 32 -2.87 -14.99 -8.19
C TYR A 32 -3.55 -15.64 -9.40
N THR A 33 -3.38 -15.06 -10.60
CA THR A 33 -3.96 -15.61 -11.82
C THR A 33 -3.19 -16.80 -12.37
N MET A 34 -1.87 -16.90 -12.16
CA MET A 34 -1.09 -18.02 -12.70
C MET A 34 -1.42 -19.36 -12.04
N GLU A 35 -1.88 -19.34 -10.80
CA GLU A 35 -2.16 -20.56 -10.03
C GLU A 35 -3.63 -20.95 -10.03
N GLY A 36 -4.53 -19.97 -10.16
CA GLY A 36 -5.97 -20.21 -10.22
C GLY A 36 -6.52 -20.27 -11.65
N ILE A 37 -6.37 -19.19 -12.41
CA ILE A 37 -7.08 -18.98 -13.68
C ILE A 37 -6.09 -18.67 -14.78
N SER A 38 -5.85 -19.63 -15.67
CA SER A 38 -4.84 -19.49 -16.74
C SER A 38 -4.94 -18.18 -17.52
N SER A 39 -3.80 -17.61 -17.90
CA SER A 39 -3.73 -16.39 -18.70
C SER A 39 -4.52 -16.46 -20.02
N LYS A 40 -4.72 -17.68 -20.56
CA LYS A 40 -5.58 -17.93 -21.73
C LYS A 40 -7.06 -17.70 -21.42
N THR A 41 -7.52 -18.20 -20.27
CA THR A 41 -8.89 -18.01 -19.77
C THR A 41 -9.20 -16.54 -19.53
N ILE A 42 -8.26 -15.79 -18.92
CA ILE A 42 -8.47 -14.35 -18.68
C ILE A 42 -8.56 -13.59 -20.00
N SER A 43 -7.67 -13.90 -20.94
CA SER A 43 -7.66 -13.28 -22.25
C SER A 43 -8.96 -13.57 -23.03
N SER A 44 -9.50 -14.80 -22.93
CA SER A 44 -10.76 -15.19 -23.60
C SER A 44 -11.99 -14.53 -22.99
N ILE A 45 -12.01 -14.31 -21.66
CA ILE A 45 -13.05 -13.52 -20.96
C ILE A 45 -12.96 -12.03 -21.36
N GLY A 46 -11.78 -11.59 -21.80
CA GLY A 46 -11.54 -10.26 -22.32
C GLY A 46 -10.70 -9.37 -21.40
N GLY A 47 -10.00 -9.94 -20.42
CA GLY A 47 -9.14 -9.23 -19.48
C GLY A 47 -9.65 -9.28 -18.04
N ILE A 48 -8.84 -8.78 -17.12
CA ILE A 48 -9.05 -8.91 -15.68
C ILE A 48 -10.30 -8.14 -15.21
N HIS A 49 -10.57 -6.95 -15.75
CA HIS A 49 -11.77 -6.15 -15.39
C HIS A 49 -13.07 -6.93 -15.58
N LYS A 50 -13.20 -7.64 -16.71
CA LYS A 50 -14.37 -8.46 -17.01
C LYS A 50 -14.45 -9.69 -16.11
N MET A 51 -13.31 -10.30 -15.82
CA MET A 51 -13.24 -11.50 -14.98
C MET A 51 -13.74 -11.25 -13.55
N ILE A 52 -13.37 -10.11 -12.95
CA ILE A 52 -13.73 -9.78 -11.56
C ILE A 52 -14.94 -8.85 -11.44
N GLY A 53 -15.56 -8.46 -12.57
CA GLY A 53 -16.73 -7.57 -12.58
C GLY A 53 -16.45 -6.12 -12.16
N LEU A 54 -15.19 -5.68 -12.16
CA LEU A 54 -14.79 -4.32 -11.77
C LEU A 54 -14.47 -3.46 -13.00
N HIS A 55 -15.50 -3.17 -13.79
CA HIS A 55 -15.34 -2.46 -15.07
C HIS A 55 -14.89 -0.99 -14.92
N ASP A 56 -15.34 -0.33 -13.86
CA ASP A 56 -15.10 1.11 -13.63
C ASP A 56 -13.87 1.38 -12.73
N PHE A 57 -13.07 0.35 -12.43
CA PHE A 57 -11.94 0.47 -11.52
C PHE A 57 -10.61 0.47 -12.28
N GLY A 58 -9.70 1.34 -11.84
CA GLY A 58 -8.29 1.28 -12.24
C GLY A 58 -7.63 0.06 -11.61
N LEU A 59 -7.04 -0.79 -12.45
CA LEU A 59 -6.33 -2.00 -12.02
C LEU A 59 -4.83 -1.84 -12.22
N ALA A 60 -4.11 -2.02 -11.12
CA ALA A 60 -2.67 -2.05 -11.05
C ALA A 60 -2.15 -3.49 -10.93
N ALA A 61 -1.34 -3.91 -11.90
CA ALA A 61 -0.63 -5.18 -11.84
C ALA A 61 0.80 -4.97 -11.32
N VAL A 62 1.06 -5.42 -10.10
CA VAL A 62 2.37 -5.32 -9.45
C VAL A 62 2.84 -6.71 -9.06
N ALA A 63 3.99 -7.13 -9.60
CA ALA A 63 4.60 -8.42 -9.33
C ALA A 63 5.15 -8.50 -7.88
N ARG A 64 4.43 -9.20 -7.00
CA ARG A 64 4.77 -9.36 -5.57
C ARG A 64 4.36 -10.73 -5.04
N ASP A 65 5.05 -11.20 -4.01
CA ASP A 65 4.65 -12.40 -3.25
C ASP A 65 3.26 -12.22 -2.64
N SER A 66 2.44 -13.27 -2.74
CA SER A 66 1.12 -13.28 -2.13
C SER A 66 1.25 -13.40 -0.62
N ILE A 67 0.98 -12.31 0.11
CA ILE A 67 0.73 -12.29 1.55
C ILE A 67 1.95 -12.72 2.41
N GLN A 68 2.57 -11.72 3.04
CA GLN A 68 3.43 -11.86 4.24
C GLN A 68 4.68 -12.74 4.15
N CYS A 69 5.20 -13.03 2.96
CA CYS A 69 6.56 -13.53 2.83
C CYS A 69 7.52 -12.34 2.65
N LEU A 70 8.50 -12.22 3.55
CA LEU A 70 9.70 -11.45 3.24
C LEU A 70 10.32 -12.08 1.99
N PRO A 71 10.72 -11.29 0.99
CA PRO A 71 11.28 -11.86 -0.21
C PRO A 71 12.50 -12.70 0.15
N GLU A 72 12.49 -13.99 -0.23
CA GLU A 72 13.63 -14.86 -0.05
C GLU A 72 14.76 -14.39 -0.96
N SER A 73 15.63 -13.54 -0.40
CA SER A 73 16.64 -12.80 -1.17
C SER A 73 17.63 -13.68 -1.94
N SER A 74 17.74 -14.97 -1.63
CA SER A 74 18.64 -15.92 -2.30
C SER A 74 18.06 -16.55 -3.57
N ALA A 75 16.73 -16.55 -3.73
CA ALA A 75 16.05 -17.29 -4.78
C ALA A 75 16.09 -16.59 -6.16
N THR A 76 15.96 -15.27 -6.14
CA THR A 76 16.00 -14.44 -7.34
C THR A 76 17.39 -14.45 -7.99
N ASN A 77 17.44 -14.65 -9.32
CA ASN A 77 18.69 -14.79 -10.07
C ASN A 77 18.74 -13.89 -11.33
N LYS A 78 19.73 -14.08 -12.21
CA LYS A 78 19.89 -13.24 -13.41
C LYS A 78 18.81 -13.46 -14.49
N LEU A 79 18.15 -14.61 -14.47
CA LEU A 79 17.16 -15.02 -15.47
C LEU A 79 15.78 -14.43 -15.19
N GLY A 80 15.40 -14.30 -13.92
CA GLY A 80 14.07 -13.86 -13.54
C GLY A 80 13.91 -13.57 -12.05
N ALA A 81 12.79 -12.95 -11.72
CA ALA A 81 12.35 -12.69 -10.35
C ALA A 81 11.74 -13.97 -9.78
N SER A 82 12.07 -14.28 -8.53
CA SER A 82 11.50 -15.43 -7.83
C SER A 82 10.39 -14.96 -6.90
N PHE A 83 9.28 -15.68 -6.90
CA PHE A 83 8.15 -15.44 -6.03
C PHE A 83 7.80 -16.70 -5.24
N GLU A 84 7.39 -16.50 -4.00
CA GLU A 84 6.82 -17.55 -3.14
C GLU A 84 5.31 -17.56 -3.30
N THR A 85 4.78 -18.77 -3.49
CA THR A 85 3.34 -18.98 -3.68
C THR A 85 2.86 -20.14 -2.80
N PRO A 86 1.53 -20.29 -2.59
CA PRO A 86 0.97 -21.45 -1.89
C PRO A 86 1.35 -22.80 -2.53
N CYS A 87 1.73 -22.83 -3.81
CA CYS A 87 2.13 -24.03 -4.54
C CYS A 87 3.66 -24.21 -4.64
N GLY A 88 4.43 -23.32 -4.01
CA GLY A 88 5.89 -23.38 -3.96
C GLY A 88 6.54 -22.17 -4.64
N ARG A 89 7.81 -22.32 -5.01
CA ARG A 89 8.58 -21.22 -5.60
C ARG A 89 8.42 -21.17 -7.11
N LEU A 90 8.18 -19.97 -7.62
CA LEU A 90 8.07 -19.71 -9.06
C LEU A 90 9.10 -18.67 -9.52
N LEU A 91 9.94 -19.05 -10.49
CA LEU A 91 10.86 -18.12 -11.16
C LEU A 91 10.20 -17.60 -12.44
N ILE A 92 10.08 -16.27 -12.55
CA ILE A 92 9.39 -15.61 -13.66
C ILE A 92 10.36 -14.73 -14.42
N LYS A 93 10.49 -15.01 -15.72
CA LYS A 93 11.30 -14.21 -16.65
C LYS A 93 10.51 -13.00 -17.16
N PRO A 94 11.17 -11.92 -17.60
CA PRO A 94 10.50 -10.76 -18.19
C PRO A 94 9.52 -11.12 -19.32
N ALA A 95 9.90 -12.03 -20.24
CA ALA A 95 9.01 -12.46 -21.32
C ALA A 95 7.72 -13.15 -20.81
N GLU A 96 7.83 -13.99 -19.78
CA GLU A 96 6.70 -14.68 -19.18
C GLU A 96 5.80 -13.68 -18.45
N TYR A 97 6.39 -12.75 -17.70
CA TYR A 97 5.68 -11.66 -17.04
C TYR A 97 4.88 -10.79 -18.02
N MET A 98 5.50 -10.37 -19.13
CA MET A 98 4.82 -9.56 -20.14
C MET A 98 3.69 -10.32 -20.85
N GLY A 99 3.81 -11.65 -20.97
CA GLY A 99 2.70 -12.50 -21.40
C GLY A 99 1.51 -12.43 -20.44
N ILE A 100 1.75 -12.46 -19.12
CA ILE A 100 0.72 -12.32 -18.10
C ILE A 100 0.07 -10.94 -18.18
N ILE A 101 0.87 -9.86 -18.22
CA ILE A 101 0.35 -8.48 -18.31
C ILE A 101 -0.54 -8.30 -19.56
N SER A 102 -0.14 -8.86 -20.70
CA SER A 102 -0.92 -8.82 -21.94
C SER A 102 -2.26 -9.55 -21.84
N SER A 103 -2.30 -10.65 -21.09
CA SER A 103 -3.54 -11.38 -20.80
C SER A 103 -4.44 -10.65 -19.81
N LEU A 104 -3.86 -10.05 -18.77
CA LEU A 104 -4.61 -9.30 -17.76
C LEU A 104 -5.21 -8.02 -18.34
N ARG A 105 -4.47 -7.28 -19.18
CA ARG A 105 -4.84 -5.96 -19.69
C ARG A 105 -5.14 -4.94 -18.56
N PRO A 106 -4.21 -4.73 -17.61
CA PRO A 106 -4.41 -3.78 -16.53
C PRO A 106 -4.37 -2.33 -17.05
N ASN A 107 -4.82 -1.37 -16.23
CA ASN A 107 -4.66 0.05 -16.56
C ASN A 107 -3.22 0.51 -16.35
N LEU A 108 -2.56 -0.01 -15.32
CA LEU A 108 -1.16 0.25 -15.02
C LEU A 108 -0.45 -1.03 -14.59
N TRP A 109 0.85 -1.12 -14.86
CA TRP A 109 1.65 -2.27 -14.43
C TRP A 109 3.06 -1.82 -14.05
N ALA A 110 3.61 -2.40 -12.99
CA ALA A 110 5.00 -2.18 -12.59
C ALA A 110 5.93 -3.15 -13.32
N THR A 111 7.14 -2.73 -13.69
CA THR A 111 8.14 -3.66 -14.21
C THR A 111 8.60 -4.66 -13.15
N LEU A 112 9.11 -5.82 -13.56
CA LEU A 112 9.67 -6.79 -12.61
C LEU A 112 10.79 -6.15 -11.77
N ALA A 113 10.83 -6.53 -10.49
CA ALA A 113 11.79 -6.03 -9.52
C ALA A 113 12.38 -7.16 -8.69
N ASP A 114 13.63 -6.99 -8.26
CA ASP A 114 14.30 -7.87 -7.30
C ASP A 114 14.27 -7.19 -5.93
N GLU A 115 13.18 -7.33 -5.19
CA GLU A 115 13.05 -6.75 -3.85
C GLU A 115 13.92 -7.50 -2.83
N VAL A 116 14.48 -6.76 -1.87
CA VAL A 116 15.38 -7.30 -0.84
C VAL A 116 15.04 -6.71 0.53
N PRO A 117 15.19 -7.48 1.63
CA PRO A 117 15.00 -6.97 2.98
C PRO A 117 16.17 -6.10 3.44
N ALA A 118 15.96 -5.35 4.52
CA ALA A 118 16.91 -4.37 5.05
C ALA A 118 18.29 -4.95 5.43
N TRP A 119 18.34 -6.23 5.84
CA TRP A 119 19.55 -6.89 6.36
C TRP A 119 20.40 -7.61 5.29
N VAL A 120 20.13 -7.44 4.00
CA VAL A 120 20.98 -8.04 2.96
C VAL A 120 22.36 -7.37 2.89
N SER A 121 23.36 -8.12 2.42
CA SER A 121 24.68 -7.52 2.15
C SER A 121 24.61 -6.42 1.08
N LYS A 122 25.50 -5.43 1.17
CA LYS A 122 25.64 -4.36 0.15
C LYS A 122 25.78 -4.93 -1.27
N LYS A 123 26.56 -6.00 -1.42
CA LYS A 123 26.73 -6.71 -2.69
C LYS A 123 25.40 -7.27 -3.24
N ARG A 124 24.56 -7.85 -2.37
CA ARG A 124 23.26 -8.40 -2.77
C ARG A 124 22.27 -7.31 -3.16
N ASN A 125 22.27 -6.20 -2.44
CA ASN A 125 21.43 -5.04 -2.74
C ASN A 125 21.79 -4.42 -4.10
N LYS A 126 23.09 -4.19 -4.34
CA LYS A 126 23.60 -3.71 -5.64
C LYS A 126 23.16 -4.61 -6.80
N ASN A 127 23.29 -5.92 -6.64
CA ASN A 127 22.82 -6.89 -7.64
C ASN A 127 21.30 -6.83 -7.88
N SER A 128 20.51 -6.52 -6.85
CA SER A 128 19.05 -6.38 -6.97
C SER A 128 18.68 -5.17 -7.83
N VAL A 129 19.34 -4.03 -7.60
CA VAL A 129 19.17 -2.84 -8.43
C VAL A 129 19.61 -3.12 -9.88
N ASP A 130 20.76 -3.76 -10.08
CA ASP A 130 21.27 -4.08 -11.42
C ASP A 130 20.31 -4.99 -12.21
N ARG A 131 19.72 -5.99 -11.55
CA ARG A 131 18.71 -6.87 -12.16
C ARG A 131 17.41 -6.12 -12.46
N THR A 132 16.95 -5.29 -11.53
CA THR A 132 15.71 -4.52 -11.69
C THR A 132 15.80 -3.58 -12.90
N VAL A 133 16.92 -2.86 -13.05
CA VAL A 133 17.14 -1.99 -14.23
C VAL A 133 17.24 -2.80 -15.52
N LYS A 134 17.91 -3.96 -15.51
CA LYS A 134 17.96 -4.85 -16.67
C LYS A 134 16.57 -5.35 -17.08
N TRP A 135 15.75 -5.78 -16.12
CA TRP A 135 14.40 -6.26 -16.42
C TRP A 135 13.45 -5.16 -16.82
N LEU A 136 13.63 -3.92 -16.32
CA LEU A 136 12.94 -2.75 -16.83
C LEU A 136 13.17 -2.61 -18.35
N ASP A 137 14.43 -2.67 -18.80
CA ASP A 137 14.77 -2.55 -20.23
C ASP A 137 14.13 -3.70 -21.04
N GLU A 138 14.16 -4.94 -20.54
CA GLU A 138 13.52 -6.09 -21.18
C GLU A 138 11.99 -5.96 -21.25
N CYS A 139 11.33 -5.53 -20.16
CA CYS A 139 9.88 -5.35 -20.11
C CYS A 139 9.41 -4.22 -21.04
N VAL A 140 10.13 -3.09 -21.06
CA VAL A 140 9.80 -1.95 -21.94
C VAL A 140 10.01 -2.31 -23.41
N ALA A 141 11.05 -3.09 -23.74
CA ALA A 141 11.25 -3.57 -25.12
C ALA A 141 10.13 -4.50 -25.61
N LEU A 142 9.52 -5.27 -24.70
CA LEU A 142 8.41 -6.18 -25.01
C LEU A 142 7.02 -5.51 -25.01
N SER A 143 6.93 -4.27 -24.49
CA SER A 143 5.72 -3.44 -24.23
C SER A 143 4.36 -4.08 -24.59
N PRO A 144 3.44 -4.23 -23.62
CA PRO A 144 2.14 -4.84 -23.89
C PRO A 144 1.25 -3.87 -24.68
N ALA A 145 0.24 -4.39 -25.36
CA ALA A 145 -0.69 -3.59 -26.14
C ALA A 145 -1.61 -2.67 -25.29
N SER A 146 -1.63 -2.83 -23.96
CA SER A 146 -2.54 -2.11 -23.06
C SER A 146 -1.90 -1.78 -21.72
N GLY A 147 -2.28 -0.64 -21.16
CA GLY A 147 -1.86 -0.17 -19.85
C GLY A 147 -0.54 0.61 -19.88
N VAL A 148 -0.32 1.42 -18.86
CA VAL A 148 0.88 2.26 -18.74
C VAL A 148 1.94 1.59 -17.85
N ALA A 149 3.21 1.70 -18.26
CA ALA A 149 4.34 1.10 -17.56
C ALA A 149 4.84 2.00 -16.42
N PHE A 150 4.99 1.43 -15.23
CA PHE A 150 5.65 2.07 -14.09
C PHE A 150 7.01 1.43 -13.88
N GLY A 151 8.07 2.25 -13.92
CA GLY A 151 9.44 1.78 -13.72
C GLY A 151 9.70 1.45 -12.26
N ALA A 152 10.17 0.23 -11.99
CA ALA A 152 10.42 -0.23 -10.63
C ALA A 152 11.71 0.35 -10.03
N ILE A 153 11.61 0.87 -8.81
CA ILE A 153 12.72 1.43 -8.03
C ILE A 153 12.88 0.63 -6.74
N VAL A 154 14.05 0.01 -6.58
CA VAL A 154 14.46 -0.75 -5.39
C VAL A 154 15.75 -0.14 -4.80
N GLY A 155 16.43 -0.86 -3.91
CA GLY A 155 17.64 -0.38 -3.23
C GLY A 155 17.67 -0.64 -1.73
N GLY A 156 16.71 -1.39 -1.19
CA GLY A 156 16.66 -1.76 0.23
C GLY A 156 16.75 -0.55 1.16
N SER A 157 17.51 -0.70 2.25
CA SER A 157 17.80 0.36 3.22
C SER A 157 19.08 1.15 2.93
N ASP A 158 19.53 1.19 1.67
CA ASP A 158 20.71 1.94 1.25
C ASP A 158 20.32 3.17 0.43
N VAL A 159 20.56 4.35 0.99
CA VAL A 159 20.22 5.66 0.39
C VAL A 159 20.88 5.85 -0.99
N GLU A 160 22.12 5.40 -1.16
CA GLU A 160 22.85 5.61 -2.42
C GLU A 160 22.36 4.63 -3.49
N GLU A 161 22.04 3.39 -3.13
CA GLU A 161 21.44 2.45 -4.07
C GLU A 161 20.01 2.84 -4.48
N ARG A 162 19.22 3.42 -3.56
CA ARG A 162 17.92 4.04 -3.86
C ARG A 162 18.06 5.17 -4.88
N ARG A 163 19.01 6.09 -4.63
CA ARG A 163 19.34 7.20 -5.52
C ARG A 163 19.78 6.71 -6.90
N ARG A 164 20.68 5.73 -6.94
CA ARG A 164 21.21 5.13 -8.16
C ARG A 164 20.11 4.46 -8.98
N CYS A 165 19.24 3.68 -8.34
CA CYS A 165 18.14 3.01 -9.02
C CYS A 165 17.18 4.04 -9.62
N ALA A 166 16.78 5.05 -8.85
CA ALA A 166 15.93 6.13 -9.34
C ALA A 166 16.56 6.81 -10.57
N GLN A 167 17.84 7.22 -10.50
CA GLN A 167 18.57 7.84 -11.62
C GLN A 167 18.58 7.00 -12.90
N GLU A 168 18.71 5.68 -12.78
CA GLU A 168 18.68 4.80 -13.94
C GLU A 168 17.28 4.68 -14.54
N VAL A 169 16.26 4.58 -13.70
CA VAL A 169 14.86 4.41 -14.13
C VAL A 169 14.34 5.66 -14.83
N VAL A 170 14.69 6.88 -14.38
CA VAL A 170 14.23 8.13 -15.05
C VAL A 170 14.72 8.26 -16.49
N LYS A 171 15.81 7.57 -16.86
CA LYS A 171 16.35 7.60 -18.22
C LYS A 171 15.49 6.81 -19.21
N ARG A 172 14.54 6.00 -18.74
CA ARG A 172 13.68 5.15 -19.57
C ARG A 172 12.31 5.80 -19.77
N ASN A 173 11.67 5.45 -20.88
CA ASN A 173 10.33 5.94 -21.22
C ASN A 173 9.25 5.16 -20.44
N VAL A 174 9.03 5.58 -19.19
CA VAL A 174 7.96 5.06 -18.31
C VAL A 174 6.97 6.17 -17.98
N SER A 175 5.72 5.80 -17.69
CA SER A 175 4.65 6.77 -17.39
C SER A 175 4.53 7.09 -15.90
N GLY A 176 5.29 6.41 -15.06
CA GLY A 176 5.27 6.55 -13.61
C GLY A 176 6.35 5.70 -12.95
N TYR A 177 6.39 5.76 -11.63
CA TYR A 177 7.42 5.12 -10.83
C TYR A 177 6.77 4.25 -9.77
N TRP A 178 7.14 2.97 -9.76
CA TRP A 178 6.78 2.06 -8.69
C TRP A 178 7.95 1.96 -7.71
N ILE A 179 7.70 2.21 -6.44
CA ILE A 179 8.70 2.26 -5.38
C ILE A 179 8.47 1.03 -4.49
N GLY A 180 9.38 0.07 -4.58
CA GLY A 180 9.33 -1.20 -3.85
C GLY A 180 10.30 -1.25 -2.67
N GLY A 181 10.36 -2.38 -1.97
CA GLY A 181 11.36 -2.65 -0.94
C GLY A 181 11.14 -1.91 0.39
N PHE A 182 9.90 -1.50 0.67
CA PHE A 182 9.48 -0.93 1.96
C PHE A 182 8.58 -1.92 2.70
N GLY A 183 8.56 -1.84 4.03
CA GLY A 183 7.92 -2.83 4.91
C GLY A 183 8.76 -4.10 5.09
N PHE A 184 10.06 -4.08 4.75
CA PHE A 184 10.96 -5.24 4.82
C PHE A 184 12.11 -5.05 5.82
N GLY A 185 11.82 -4.32 6.91
CA GLY A 185 12.71 -4.17 8.05
C GLY A 185 13.37 -2.80 8.17
N GLU A 186 13.01 -1.82 7.32
CA GLU A 186 13.43 -0.44 7.56
C GLU A 186 12.74 0.14 8.80
N SER A 187 13.45 0.96 9.55
CA SER A 187 12.86 1.66 10.69
C SER A 187 12.02 2.86 10.25
N THR A 188 11.11 3.28 11.12
CA THR A 188 10.31 4.50 10.91
C THR A 188 11.16 5.77 10.80
N ASP A 189 12.35 5.78 11.41
CA ASP A 189 13.25 6.94 11.42
C ASP A 189 14.12 7.02 10.15
N GLU A 190 14.48 5.87 9.56
CA GLU A 190 15.27 5.81 8.32
C GLU A 190 14.41 6.05 7.07
N ARG A 191 13.12 5.68 7.14
CA ARG A 191 12.19 5.73 6.00
C ARG A 191 12.14 7.09 5.28
N PRO A 192 12.06 8.25 5.96
CA PRO A 192 12.03 9.55 5.30
C PRO A 192 13.25 9.81 4.42
N ALA A 193 14.45 9.41 4.87
CA ALA A 193 15.68 9.58 4.10
C ALA A 193 15.70 8.67 2.86
N LEU A 194 15.24 7.43 2.99
CA LEU A 194 15.11 6.48 1.88
C LEU A 194 14.11 6.94 0.82
N LEU A 195 12.97 7.49 1.25
CA LEU A 195 11.96 8.05 0.35
C LEU A 195 12.48 9.28 -0.38
N SER A 196 13.07 10.24 0.36
CA SER A 196 13.61 11.48 -0.21
C SER A 196 14.72 11.20 -1.24
N ALA A 197 15.58 10.20 -0.97
CA ALA A 197 16.61 9.76 -1.90
C ALA A 197 16.06 9.33 -3.27
N VAL A 198 14.81 8.86 -3.32
CA VAL A 198 14.10 8.55 -4.56
C VAL A 198 13.36 9.78 -5.09
N THR A 199 12.49 10.37 -4.27
CA THR A 199 11.53 11.38 -4.72
C THR A 199 12.20 12.69 -5.17
N ASP A 200 13.38 13.03 -4.64
CA ASP A 200 14.19 14.18 -5.09
C ASP A 200 14.68 14.05 -6.54
N ILE A 201 14.78 12.83 -7.08
CA ILE A 201 15.22 12.57 -8.45
C ILE A 201 14.05 12.52 -9.44
N LEU A 202 12.89 12.10 -8.97
CA LEU A 202 11.77 11.82 -9.85
C LEU A 202 11.18 13.12 -10.42
N PRO A 203 10.75 13.14 -11.69
CA PRO A 203 10.05 14.26 -12.29
C PRO A 203 8.84 14.62 -11.43
N LYS A 204 8.59 15.92 -11.25
CA LYS A 204 7.49 16.41 -10.41
C LYS A 204 6.13 15.92 -10.89
N ASP A 205 5.97 15.82 -12.21
CA ASP A 205 4.74 15.49 -12.90
C ASP A 205 4.48 13.97 -13.06
N GLY A 206 5.45 13.13 -12.64
CA GLY A 206 5.34 11.67 -12.78
C GLY A 206 4.68 11.03 -11.54
N PRO A 207 3.65 10.17 -11.70
CA PRO A 207 3.05 9.44 -10.58
C PRO A 207 4.03 8.55 -9.84
N ARG A 208 3.89 8.50 -8.51
CA ARG A 208 4.69 7.68 -7.61
C ARG A 208 3.78 6.71 -6.85
N LEU A 209 3.86 5.43 -7.18
CA LEU A 209 3.16 4.33 -6.50
C LEU A 209 4.12 3.63 -5.56
N ILE A 210 3.79 3.53 -4.28
CA ILE A 210 4.57 2.76 -3.30
C ILE A 210 3.83 1.48 -2.90
N SER A 211 4.56 0.39 -2.72
CA SER A 211 4.04 -0.83 -2.10
C SER A 211 4.73 -1.10 -0.77
N GLY A 212 3.95 -1.46 0.25
CA GLY A 212 4.47 -1.91 1.55
C GLY A 212 4.38 -0.91 2.70
N LEU A 213 3.82 0.28 2.47
CA LEU A 213 3.42 1.19 3.55
C LEU A 213 1.95 0.97 3.88
N GLY A 214 1.63 0.75 5.14
CA GLY A 214 0.29 0.34 5.54
C GLY A 214 -0.22 0.96 6.83
N LEU A 215 0.65 1.25 7.79
CA LEU A 215 0.21 1.96 8.97
C LEU A 215 -0.12 3.41 8.61
N PRO A 216 -1.10 4.05 9.27
CA PRO A 216 -1.45 5.44 9.00
C PRO A 216 -0.25 6.40 9.03
N GLU A 217 0.69 6.20 9.94
CA GLU A 217 1.89 7.05 10.08
C GLU A 217 2.87 6.83 8.93
N GLU A 218 2.99 5.59 8.46
CA GLU A 218 3.80 5.26 7.28
C GLU A 218 3.23 5.91 6.02
N VAL A 219 1.89 5.87 5.88
CA VAL A 219 1.21 6.58 4.80
C VAL A 219 1.47 8.08 4.89
N LEU A 220 1.36 8.69 6.07
CA LEU A 220 1.64 10.12 6.25
C LEU A 220 3.10 10.47 5.92
N GLN A 221 4.06 9.62 6.28
CA GLN A 221 5.47 9.78 5.89
C GLN A 221 5.62 9.69 4.36
N GLY A 222 4.95 8.72 3.71
CA GLY A 222 4.94 8.59 2.26
C GLY A 222 4.37 9.82 1.56
N VAL A 223 3.21 10.29 2.01
CA VAL A 223 2.55 11.49 1.44
C VAL A 223 3.45 12.72 1.63
N ALA A 224 4.05 12.89 2.81
CA ALA A 224 4.99 13.99 3.07
C ALA A 224 6.22 13.95 2.16
N ALA A 225 6.66 12.76 1.76
CA ALA A 225 7.77 12.58 0.82
C ALA A 225 7.36 12.72 -0.66
N GLY A 226 6.07 12.94 -0.96
CA GLY A 226 5.56 13.13 -2.32
C GLY A 226 5.06 11.87 -3.02
N ILE A 227 4.71 10.82 -2.26
CA ILE A 227 4.07 9.61 -2.81
C ILE A 227 2.59 9.86 -3.12
N ASP A 228 2.12 9.37 -4.26
CA ASP A 228 0.76 9.64 -4.78
C ASP A 228 -0.19 8.45 -4.61
N LEU A 229 0.30 7.23 -4.80
CA LEU A 229 -0.49 6.00 -4.77
C LEU A 229 0.10 5.00 -3.77
N PHE A 230 -0.78 4.28 -3.07
CA PHE A 230 -0.41 3.32 -2.03
C PHE A 230 -1.02 1.96 -2.32
N ASP A 231 -0.17 0.95 -2.39
CA ASP A 231 -0.53 -0.46 -2.46
C ASP A 231 -0.21 -1.14 -1.12
N SER A 232 -1.25 -1.64 -0.45
CA SER A 232 -1.14 -2.14 0.92
C SER A 232 -2.10 -3.28 1.22
N SER A 233 -1.57 -4.34 1.82
CA SER A 233 -2.36 -5.45 2.39
C SER A 233 -2.79 -5.18 3.84
N TYR A 234 -2.53 -3.98 4.38
CA TYR A 234 -2.77 -3.66 5.78
C TYR A 234 -4.21 -3.93 6.24
N ILE A 235 -5.18 -3.53 5.43
CA ILE A 235 -6.61 -3.72 5.72
C ILE A 235 -6.97 -5.18 5.83
N TYR A 236 -6.56 -5.97 4.84
CA TYR A 236 -6.73 -7.41 4.87
C TYR A 236 -6.13 -8.04 6.13
N HIS A 237 -4.89 -7.66 6.50
CA HIS A 237 -4.23 -8.18 7.70
C HIS A 237 -4.95 -7.83 9.00
N LEU A 238 -5.50 -6.61 9.11
CA LEU A 238 -6.30 -6.23 10.27
C LEU A 238 -7.59 -7.03 10.34
N THR A 239 -8.31 -7.14 9.21
CA THR A 239 -9.56 -7.88 9.11
C THR A 239 -9.38 -9.33 9.55
N ILE A 240 -8.44 -10.08 8.97
CA ILE A 240 -8.17 -11.49 9.36
C ILE A 240 -7.74 -11.60 10.84
N GLY A 241 -7.04 -10.59 11.35
CA GLY A 241 -6.63 -10.50 12.75
C GLY A 241 -7.80 -10.30 13.71
N GLY A 242 -8.96 -9.83 13.23
CA GLY A 242 -10.11 -9.43 14.05
C GLY A 242 -9.99 -8.00 14.60
N PHE A 243 -9.18 -7.17 13.95
CA PHE A 243 -8.98 -5.77 14.32
C PHE A 243 -9.86 -4.85 13.49
N ALA A 244 -10.41 -3.84 14.15
CA ALA A 244 -11.17 -2.77 13.51
C ALA A 244 -10.44 -1.42 13.68
N LEU A 245 -10.32 -0.65 12.60
CA LEU A 245 -9.75 0.71 12.65
C LEU A 245 -10.68 1.67 13.39
N THR A 246 -10.12 2.52 14.24
CA THR A 246 -10.87 3.45 15.10
C THR A 246 -10.23 4.83 15.24
N PHE A 247 -9.08 5.08 14.59
CA PHE A 247 -8.45 6.40 14.68
C PHE A 247 -9.38 7.51 14.13
N PRO A 248 -9.35 8.71 14.70
CA PRO A 248 -10.17 9.83 14.24
C PRO A 248 -9.77 10.24 12.82
N LEU A 249 -10.78 10.48 11.98
CA LEU A 249 -10.59 10.92 10.59
C LEU A 249 -10.55 12.45 10.46
N ASP A 250 -11.16 13.18 11.40
CA ASP A 250 -11.20 14.64 11.38
C ASP A 250 -10.55 15.27 12.62
N ASN A 251 -10.20 16.55 12.50
CA ASN A 251 -9.73 17.35 13.62
C ASN A 251 -10.86 17.73 14.60
N LYS A 252 -12.13 17.48 14.24
CA LYS A 252 -13.31 17.94 14.99
C LYS A 252 -13.76 16.94 16.04
N THR A 253 -13.48 15.66 15.86
CA THR A 253 -13.71 14.63 16.89
C THR A 253 -12.59 14.73 17.92
N TYR A 254 -12.72 15.73 18.80
CA TYR A 254 -11.86 15.92 19.96
C TYR A 254 -12.13 14.84 21.00
N ALA A 255 -11.08 14.56 21.77
CA ALA A 255 -11.01 13.57 22.83
C ALA A 255 -12.17 13.70 23.83
N SER A 256 -13.15 12.80 23.76
CA SER A 256 -14.05 12.49 24.89
C SER A 256 -14.56 11.06 24.91
N ASP A 257 -14.64 10.35 23.77
CA ASP A 257 -15.37 9.06 23.73
C ASP A 257 -14.50 7.81 23.51
N LEU A 258 -13.19 7.97 23.27
CA LEU A 258 -12.27 6.83 23.26
C LEU A 258 -11.85 6.50 24.69
N LYS A 259 -12.73 5.79 25.41
CA LYS A 259 -12.35 5.17 26.70
C LYS A 259 -11.10 4.32 26.49
N LEU A 260 -9.99 4.69 27.13
CA LEU A 260 -8.80 3.87 27.25
C LEU A 260 -9.17 2.54 27.91
N THR A 261 -9.42 1.51 27.10
CA THR A 261 -9.38 0.14 27.59
C THR A 261 -7.93 -0.29 27.50
N GLY A 262 -7.23 -0.33 28.64
CA GLY A 262 -5.79 -0.59 28.78
C GLY A 262 -5.29 -1.97 28.33
N MET A 263 -5.84 -2.54 27.25
CA MET A 263 -5.40 -3.81 26.69
C MET A 263 -5.47 -3.77 25.16
N GLY A 264 -4.30 -3.79 24.51
CA GLY A 264 -4.13 -4.18 23.10
C GLY A 264 -4.67 -3.23 22.02
N SER A 265 -5.07 -2.01 22.36
CA SER A 265 -5.40 -0.96 21.39
C SER A 265 -4.27 0.06 21.36
N ASP A 266 -3.79 0.45 20.18
CA ASP A 266 -2.78 1.52 20.01
C ASP A 266 -3.43 2.85 19.58
N GLN A 267 -4.68 3.08 20.02
CA GLN A 267 -5.63 4.12 19.57
C GLN A 267 -6.02 4.09 18.09
N THR A 268 -5.24 3.44 17.23
CA THR A 268 -5.55 3.35 15.80
C THR A 268 -6.55 2.24 15.47
N LYS A 269 -6.61 1.21 16.32
CA LYS A 269 -7.44 0.03 16.13
C LYS A 269 -7.81 -0.61 17.47
N ILE A 270 -8.89 -1.40 17.43
CA ILE A 270 -9.34 -2.24 18.53
C ILE A 270 -9.38 -3.72 18.12
N ASN A 271 -9.05 -4.61 19.05
CA ASN A 271 -9.20 -6.06 18.84
C ASN A 271 -10.62 -6.50 19.22
N LEU A 272 -11.49 -6.73 18.23
CA LEU A 272 -12.88 -7.11 18.48
C LEU A 272 -13.03 -8.56 18.96
N LYS A 273 -11.96 -9.36 19.08
CA LYS A 273 -12.00 -10.65 19.79
C LYS A 273 -11.96 -10.49 21.31
N ALA A 274 -11.54 -9.33 21.82
CA ALA A 274 -11.38 -9.09 23.25
C ALA A 274 -12.71 -9.23 24.02
N THR A 275 -12.65 -9.81 25.21
CA THR A 275 -13.85 -10.15 26.02
C THR A 275 -14.63 -8.93 26.48
N VAL A 276 -13.99 -7.76 26.58
CA VAL A 276 -14.62 -6.47 26.91
C VAL A 276 -15.77 -6.11 25.97
N TYR A 277 -15.70 -6.55 24.71
CA TYR A 277 -16.71 -6.21 23.71
C TYR A 277 -17.93 -7.14 23.70
N ARG A 278 -17.94 -8.24 24.47
CA ARG A 278 -19.02 -9.25 24.48
C ARG A 278 -20.42 -8.70 24.75
N LYS A 279 -20.52 -7.59 25.48
CA LYS A 279 -21.79 -6.95 25.84
C LYS A 279 -21.89 -5.51 25.34
N ASP A 280 -20.96 -5.09 24.50
CA ASP A 280 -20.90 -3.73 23.99
C ASP A 280 -21.87 -3.53 22.83
N ALA A 281 -23.00 -2.89 23.11
CA ALA A 281 -24.07 -2.62 22.14
C ALA A 281 -23.79 -1.40 21.24
N THR A 282 -22.64 -0.73 21.40
CA THR A 282 -22.28 0.41 20.55
C THR A 282 -21.69 -0.05 19.20
N PRO A 283 -21.76 0.78 18.13
CA PRO A 283 -21.08 0.51 16.87
C PRO A 283 -19.55 0.55 17.03
N ILE A 284 -18.80 0.13 16.01
CA ILE A 284 -17.33 0.19 16.06
C ILE A 284 -16.86 1.65 16.24
N VAL A 285 -17.39 2.57 15.42
CA VAL A 285 -17.14 4.01 15.48
C VAL A 285 -18.49 4.72 15.29
N GLU A 286 -18.87 5.59 16.24
CA GLU A 286 -20.19 6.23 16.25
C GLU A 286 -20.43 7.16 15.06
N SER A 287 -19.40 7.85 14.57
CA SER A 287 -19.48 8.76 13.43
C SER A 287 -19.32 8.07 12.06
N CYS A 288 -19.10 6.74 12.03
CA CYS A 288 -18.84 6.02 10.79
C CYS A 288 -20.14 5.68 10.05
N SER A 289 -20.16 5.99 8.75
CA SER A 289 -21.33 5.77 7.88
C SER A 289 -21.29 4.45 7.11
N CYS A 290 -20.38 3.53 7.45
CA CYS A 290 -20.30 2.23 6.80
C CYS A 290 -21.48 1.33 7.24
N TYR A 291 -21.86 0.37 6.38
CA TYR A 291 -22.91 -0.60 6.66
C TYR A 291 -22.72 -1.30 8.03
N THR A 292 -21.48 -1.71 8.33
CA THR A 292 -21.18 -2.38 9.60
C THR A 292 -21.49 -1.52 10.82
N CYS A 293 -21.09 -0.24 10.83
CA CYS A 293 -21.36 0.66 11.95
C CYS A 293 -22.84 1.08 12.05
N GLN A 294 -23.55 1.13 10.93
CA GLN A 294 -24.98 1.51 10.93
C GLN A 294 -25.90 0.38 11.36
N ASN A 295 -25.50 -0.88 11.19
CA ASN A 295 -26.39 -2.03 11.31
C ASN A 295 -25.98 -3.04 12.40
N HIS A 296 -24.74 -2.99 12.89
CA HIS A 296 -24.20 -4.00 13.80
C HIS A 296 -23.47 -3.39 15.00
N THR A 297 -23.45 -4.15 16.09
CA THR A 297 -22.80 -3.77 17.36
C THR A 297 -21.45 -4.48 17.52
N LYS A 298 -20.57 -3.91 18.35
CA LYS A 298 -19.30 -4.56 18.73
C LYS A 298 -19.54 -5.95 19.35
N ALA A 299 -20.59 -6.12 20.16
CA ALA A 299 -20.98 -7.40 20.75
C ALA A 299 -21.31 -8.46 19.69
N TYR A 300 -22.05 -8.09 18.65
CA TYR A 300 -22.40 -9.02 17.58
C TYR A 300 -21.16 -9.46 16.79
N ILE A 301 -20.30 -8.50 16.43
CA ILE A 301 -19.06 -8.80 15.69
C ILE A 301 -18.10 -9.63 16.55
N ASN A 302 -17.99 -9.32 17.85
CA ASN A 302 -17.23 -10.14 18.81
C ASN A 302 -17.74 -11.58 18.86
N HIS A 303 -19.05 -11.77 18.91
CA HIS A 303 -19.65 -13.10 18.85
C HIS A 303 -19.25 -13.83 17.56
N LEU A 304 -19.49 -13.23 16.39
CA LEU A 304 -19.16 -13.84 15.10
C LEU A 304 -17.67 -14.22 14.98
N LEU A 305 -16.77 -13.35 15.45
CA LEU A 305 -15.33 -13.62 15.47
C LEU A 305 -14.96 -14.82 16.35
N ASN A 306 -15.61 -14.95 17.51
CA ASN A 306 -15.33 -16.03 18.47
C ASN A 306 -15.97 -17.37 18.08
N VAL A 307 -17.04 -17.36 17.29
CA VAL A 307 -17.64 -18.58 16.71
C VAL A 307 -17.12 -18.90 15.31
N HIS A 308 -16.12 -18.14 14.83
CA HIS A 308 -15.49 -18.34 13.52
C HIS A 308 -16.44 -18.24 12.31
N GLU A 309 -17.44 -17.36 12.40
CA GLU A 309 -18.38 -17.10 11.31
C GLU A 309 -17.75 -16.20 10.23
N MET A 310 -17.90 -16.57 8.96
CA MET A 310 -17.32 -15.82 7.83
C MET A 310 -17.86 -14.38 7.75
N LEU A 311 -19.10 -14.15 8.19
CA LEU A 311 -19.72 -12.82 8.20
C LEU A 311 -18.90 -11.81 9.02
N ALA A 312 -18.17 -12.24 10.06
CA ALA A 312 -17.29 -11.36 10.82
C ALA A 312 -16.25 -10.66 9.92
N GLN A 313 -15.64 -11.43 9.04
CA GLN A 313 -14.58 -10.94 8.13
C GLN A 313 -15.17 -9.98 7.11
N ILE A 314 -16.34 -10.29 6.56
CA ILE A 314 -17.04 -9.41 5.62
C ILE A 314 -17.37 -8.06 6.25
N LEU A 315 -17.95 -8.07 7.46
CA LEU A 315 -18.31 -6.85 8.19
C LEU A 315 -17.07 -6.02 8.57
N LEU A 316 -15.99 -6.67 8.99
CA LEU A 316 -14.73 -6.00 9.29
C LEU A 316 -14.10 -5.39 8.04
N GLU A 317 -14.10 -6.10 6.91
CA GLU A 317 -13.52 -5.60 5.65
C GLU A 317 -14.28 -4.37 5.15
N ILE A 318 -15.61 -4.39 5.21
CA ILE A 318 -16.46 -3.24 4.88
C ILE A 318 -16.08 -2.03 5.75
N HIS A 319 -15.97 -2.23 7.06
CA HIS A 319 -15.61 -1.15 7.99
C HIS A 319 -14.20 -0.63 7.75
N ASN A 320 -13.20 -1.51 7.76
CA ASN A 320 -11.80 -1.14 7.65
C ASN A 320 -11.50 -0.46 6.30
N THR A 321 -12.06 -0.98 5.20
CA THR A 321 -11.92 -0.34 3.88
C THR A 321 -12.56 1.03 3.85
N HIS A 322 -13.80 1.17 4.36
CA HIS A 322 -14.48 2.46 4.40
C HIS A 322 -13.70 3.49 5.22
N HIS A 323 -13.22 3.09 6.41
CA HIS A 323 -12.48 3.92 7.34
C HIS A 323 -11.15 4.38 6.73
N TYR A 324 -10.40 3.46 6.13
CA TYR A 324 -9.10 3.77 5.52
C TYR A 324 -9.21 4.62 4.26
N LEU A 325 -10.26 4.43 3.45
CA LEU A 325 -10.56 5.36 2.35
C LEU A 325 -10.97 6.74 2.88
N GLY A 326 -11.63 6.80 4.04
CA GLY A 326 -11.92 8.04 4.76
C GLY A 326 -10.66 8.77 5.23
N PHE A 327 -9.65 8.02 5.66
CA PHE A 327 -8.33 8.57 6.00
C PHE A 327 -7.67 9.25 4.80
N PHE A 328 -7.64 8.59 3.64
CA PHE A 328 -7.13 9.19 2.42
C PHE A 328 -7.95 10.41 1.95
N ARG A 329 -9.27 10.43 2.16
CA ARG A 329 -10.08 11.64 1.91
C ARG A 329 -9.62 12.80 2.80
N SER A 330 -9.45 12.55 4.09
CA SER A 330 -9.04 13.55 5.08
C SER A 330 -7.64 14.10 4.81
N ILE A 331 -6.70 13.24 4.39
CA ILE A 331 -5.38 13.66 3.93
C ILE A 331 -5.49 14.62 2.74
N ARG A 332 -6.30 14.28 1.72
CA ARG A 332 -6.47 15.13 0.52
C ARG A 332 -7.07 16.49 0.86
N GLU A 333 -8.06 16.52 1.77
CA GLU A 333 -8.65 17.76 2.27
C GLU A 333 -7.61 18.61 3.01
N ALA A 334 -6.82 18.01 3.91
CA ALA A 334 -5.77 18.71 4.65
C ALA A 334 -4.69 19.29 3.72
N ILE A 335 -4.31 18.58 2.66
CA ILE A 335 -3.38 19.08 1.62
C ILE A 335 -4.00 20.27 0.88
N LYS A 336 -5.25 20.14 0.43
CA LYS A 336 -5.97 21.20 -0.30
C LYS A 336 -6.09 22.49 0.52
N GLU A 337 -6.27 22.35 1.83
CA GLU A 337 -6.39 23.46 2.80
C GLU A 337 -5.02 23.99 3.28
N GLY A 338 -3.90 23.40 2.86
CA GLY A 338 -2.55 23.84 3.27
C GLY A 338 -2.20 23.53 4.73
N ARG A 339 -2.88 22.55 5.34
CA ARG A 339 -2.77 22.16 6.77
C ARG A 339 -2.39 20.70 6.96
N PHE A 340 -1.78 20.09 5.96
CA PHE A 340 -1.30 18.71 6.01
C PHE A 340 -0.29 18.47 7.14
N GLU A 341 0.66 19.38 7.35
CA GLU A 341 1.67 19.24 8.41
C GLU A 341 1.03 19.21 9.81
N GLN A 342 0.06 20.10 10.07
CA GLN A 342 -0.70 20.09 11.32
C GLN A 342 -1.51 18.80 11.49
N PHE A 343 -2.12 18.30 10.40
CA PHE A 343 -2.84 17.03 10.41
C PHE A 343 -1.91 15.86 10.76
N ARG A 344 -0.70 15.83 10.17
CA ARG A 344 0.33 14.82 10.41
C ARG A 344 0.84 14.86 11.85
N GLU A 345 1.26 16.03 12.34
CA GLU A 345 1.76 16.22 13.71
C GLU A 345 0.73 15.81 14.75
N MET A 346 -0.53 16.22 14.57
CA MET A 346 -1.63 15.84 15.47
C MET A 346 -1.80 14.31 15.53
N PHE A 347 -1.70 13.64 14.38
CA PHE A 347 -1.83 12.18 14.31
C PHE A 347 -0.70 11.47 15.07
N VAL A 348 0.54 11.93 14.86
CA VAL A 348 1.73 11.37 15.52
C VAL A 348 1.73 11.65 17.03
N GLU A 349 1.40 12.86 17.45
CA GLU A 349 1.42 13.25 18.87
C GLU A 349 0.37 12.50 19.68
N LYS A 350 -0.86 12.33 19.14
CA LYS A 350 -1.90 11.52 19.80
C LYS A 350 -1.43 10.08 20.04
N ARG A 351 -0.72 9.49 19.07
CA ARG A 351 -0.16 8.15 19.22
C ARG A 351 0.96 8.11 20.26
N ARG A 352 1.82 9.12 20.30
CA ARG A 352 2.92 9.21 21.28
C ARG A 352 2.39 9.30 22.71
N ILE A 353 1.38 10.13 22.95
CA ILE A 353 0.71 10.27 24.25
C ILE A 353 0.14 8.91 24.69
N HIS A 354 -0.55 8.21 23.79
CA HIS A 354 -1.09 6.88 24.10
C HIS A 354 -0.05 5.85 24.54
N LEU A 355 1.05 5.75 23.77
CA LEU A 355 2.11 4.79 24.07
C LEU A 355 2.77 5.10 25.42
N ALA A 356 2.88 6.39 25.76
CA ALA A 356 3.38 6.81 27.07
C ALA A 356 2.41 6.45 28.21
N GLU A 357 1.10 6.65 28.03
CA GLU A 357 0.08 6.27 29.03
C GLU A 357 0.05 4.76 29.28
N VAL A 358 0.13 3.95 28.22
CA VAL A 358 0.19 2.48 28.34
C VAL A 358 1.46 2.03 29.05
N ALA A 359 2.61 2.67 28.80
CA ALA A 359 3.88 2.34 29.45
C ALA A 359 3.93 2.73 30.94
N VAL A 360 3.15 3.71 31.37
CA VAL A 360 3.05 4.13 32.78
C VAL A 360 2.09 3.24 33.58
N CYS A 361 1.17 2.55 32.91
CA CYS A 361 0.19 1.65 33.53
C CYS A 361 0.59 0.16 33.51
N ALA A 362 1.72 -0.19 32.91
CA ALA A 362 2.31 -1.54 32.91
C ALA A 362 3.46 -1.60 33.92
#